data_AF-A0A2G2A1J8-F1
#
_entry.id   AF-A0A2G2A1J8-F1
#
_cell.length_a   1.000
_cell.length_b   1.000
_cell.length_c   1.000
_cell.angle_alpha   90.00
_cell.angle_beta   90.00
_cell.angle_gamma   90.00
#
_symmetry.space_group_name_H-M   'P 1'
#
loop_
_entity.id
_entity.type
_entity.pdbx_description
1 polymer ?
#
loop_
_entity_poly.entity_id
_entity_poly.type
_entity_poly.pdbx_seq_one_letter_code
_entity_poly.pdbx_strand_id
1 'polypeptide(L)'
;MSIETKTADIAPIHIKAGSLGHTRPDRDMTLSPEALVHIRDWRAEALFGKAEITVPARRLIDGEFVSEGAKRRVKLHELVFDRPHIIYADGLEVATTPH
;
A
#
# COMPACT_ATOMS: atom_id res chain seq x y z
N MET A 1 -13.29 7.48 13.93
CA MET A 1 -12.99 6.80 12.65
C MET A 1 -14.10 7.11 11.67
N SER A 2 -13.74 7.66 10.52
CA SER A 2 -14.65 7.91 9.39
C SER A 2 -14.08 7.30 8.11
N ILE A 3 -14.91 7.16 7.08
CA ILE A 3 -14.47 6.75 5.75
C ILE A 3 -14.70 7.93 4.82
N GLU A 4 -13.64 8.41 4.20
CA GLU A 4 -13.73 9.42 3.15
C GLU A 4 -13.70 8.75 1.79
N THR A 5 -14.48 9.29 0.87
CA THR A 5 -14.59 8.77 -0.48
C THR A 5 -14.34 9.89 -1.47
N LYS A 6 -13.32 9.73 -2.31
CA LYS A 6 -13.00 10.69 -3.38
C LYS A 6 -12.85 9.97 -4.72
N THR A 7 -13.20 10.67 -5.80
CA THR A 7 -12.97 10.18 -7.15
C THR A 7 -11.69 10.82 -7.69
N ALA A 8 -10.78 10.02 -8.23
CA ALA A 8 -9.52 10.52 -8.79
C ALA A 8 -9.15 9.75 -10.06
N ASP A 9 -8.50 10.43 -10.99
CA ASP A 9 -7.90 9.81 -12.17
C ASP A 9 -6.43 9.45 -11.84
N ILE A 10 -6.19 8.20 -11.45
CA ILE A 10 -4.87 7.68 -11.04
C ILE A 10 -4.50 6.42 -11.81
N ALA A 11 -3.20 6.11 -11.84
CA ALA A 11 -2.67 4.83 -12.27
C ALA A 11 -2.56 3.93 -11.03
N PRO A 12 -3.43 2.93 -10.83
CA PRO A 12 -3.45 2.15 -9.59
C PRO A 12 -2.25 1.21 -9.48
N ILE A 13 -1.80 0.92 -8.27
CA ILE A 13 -0.74 -0.05 -8.02
C ILE A 13 -1.37 -1.42 -7.75
N HIS A 14 -1.00 -2.40 -8.55
CA HIS A 14 -1.40 -3.80 -8.41
C HIS A 14 -0.29 -4.58 -7.73
N ILE A 15 -0.64 -5.29 -6.65
CA ILE A 15 0.28 -6.11 -5.86
C ILE A 15 -0.24 -7.55 -5.90
N LYS A 16 0.53 -8.45 -6.50
CA LYS A 16 0.19 -9.88 -6.59
C LYS A 16 0.19 -10.54 -5.20
N ALA A 17 -0.69 -11.51 -4.98
CA ALA A 17 -0.69 -12.34 -3.77
C ALA A 17 0.71 -12.96 -3.53
N GLY A 18 1.17 -12.97 -2.28
CA GLY A 18 2.44 -13.55 -1.87
C GLY A 18 3.71 -12.83 -2.33
N SER A 19 3.60 -11.72 -3.08
CA SER A 19 4.75 -11.02 -3.67
C SER A 19 5.64 -10.27 -2.69
N LEU A 20 5.10 -9.90 -1.54
CA LEU A 20 5.78 -9.09 -0.52
C LEU A 20 6.20 -9.94 0.69
N GLY A 21 6.55 -11.21 0.45
CA GLY A 21 7.07 -12.14 1.45
C GLY A 21 6.03 -12.67 2.44
N HIS A 22 6.35 -13.75 3.17
CA HIS A 22 5.45 -14.40 4.14
C HIS A 22 4.02 -14.63 3.63
N THR A 23 3.89 -15.01 2.34
CA THR A 23 2.61 -15.19 1.64
C THR A 23 1.70 -13.95 1.64
N ARG A 24 2.26 -12.73 1.77
CA ARG A 24 1.54 -11.46 1.75
C ARG A 24 1.70 -10.73 0.41
N PRO A 25 0.68 -9.97 -0.04
CA PRO A 25 -0.67 -9.97 0.49
C PRO A 25 -1.35 -11.35 0.34
N ASP A 26 -2.35 -11.63 1.17
CA ASP A 26 -3.08 -12.91 1.20
C ASP A 26 -3.84 -13.16 -0.12
N ARG A 27 -4.11 -12.09 -0.87
CA ARG A 27 -4.72 -12.07 -2.21
C ARG A 27 -4.20 -10.88 -3.01
N ASP A 28 -4.47 -10.88 -4.32
CA ASP A 28 -4.16 -9.73 -5.16
C ASP A 28 -4.82 -8.46 -4.61
N MET A 29 -4.02 -7.41 -4.43
CA MET A 29 -4.44 -6.13 -3.87
C MET A 29 -4.27 -5.01 -4.90
N THR A 30 -5.14 -4.01 -4.83
CA THR A 30 -4.99 -2.75 -5.57
C THR A 30 -4.98 -1.56 -4.61
N LEU A 31 -3.98 -0.68 -4.73
CA LEU A 31 -3.83 0.53 -3.92
C LEU A 31 -3.71 1.79 -4.80
N SER A 32 -3.93 2.95 -4.19
CA SER A 32 -3.50 4.21 -4.80
C SER A 32 -1.97 4.33 -4.77
N PRO A 33 -1.33 5.03 -5.72
CA PRO A 33 0.11 5.29 -5.71
C PRO A 33 0.66 5.93 -4.45
N GLU A 34 -0.18 6.69 -3.74
CA GLU A 34 0.17 7.42 -2.51
C GLU A 34 -0.16 6.63 -1.23
N ALA A 35 -0.86 5.50 -1.33
CA ALA A 35 -1.15 4.65 -0.17
C ALA A 35 0.17 4.21 0.48
N LEU A 36 0.29 4.41 1.79
CA LEU A 36 1.50 4.12 2.53
C LEU A 36 1.53 2.67 2.99
N VAL A 37 2.50 1.90 2.52
CA VAL A 37 2.75 0.52 2.94
C VAL A 37 3.86 0.53 3.99
N HIS A 38 3.59 -0.11 5.14
CA HIS A 38 4.56 -0.27 6.21
C HIS A 38 5.24 -1.65 6.10
N ILE A 39 6.57 -1.65 6.15
CA ILE A 39 7.43 -2.84 6.03
C ILE A 39 8.36 -2.83 7.23
N ARG A 40 8.35 -3.89 8.04
CA ARG A 40 9.12 -3.99 9.29
C ARG A 40 9.76 -5.37 9.48
N ASP A 41 10.22 -5.95 8.38
CA ASP A 41 10.94 -7.23 8.35
C ASP A 41 12.28 -7.09 7.62
N TRP A 42 12.95 -8.20 7.37
CA TRP A 42 14.24 -8.25 6.66
C TRP A 42 14.26 -7.49 5.33
N ARG A 43 13.11 -7.24 4.68
CA ARG A 43 13.02 -6.47 3.44
C ARG A 43 13.17 -4.98 3.66
N ALA A 44 12.75 -4.44 4.81
CA ALA A 44 13.03 -3.04 5.13
C ALA A 44 14.55 -2.80 5.16
N GLU A 45 15.30 -3.79 5.65
CA GLU A 45 16.75 -3.77 5.65
C GLU A 45 17.32 -4.02 4.25
N ALA A 46 16.84 -5.04 3.53
CA ALA A 46 17.35 -5.37 2.19
C ALA A 46 17.05 -4.31 1.12
N LEU A 47 15.86 -3.69 1.16
CA LEU A 47 15.42 -2.68 0.17
C LEU A 47 15.83 -1.26 0.57
N PHE A 48 15.97 -0.97 1.85
CA PHE A 48 16.14 0.41 2.34
C PHE A 48 17.18 0.59 3.46
N GLY A 49 17.83 -0.47 3.92
CA GLY A 49 18.81 -0.41 5.01
C GLY A 49 18.22 0.03 6.36
N LYS A 50 16.91 -0.19 6.59
CA LYS A 50 16.21 0.21 7.82
C LYS A 50 15.51 -0.98 8.47
N ALA A 51 15.41 -0.99 9.80
CA ALA A 51 14.65 -2.04 10.51
C ALA A 51 13.14 -1.99 10.21
N GLU A 52 12.61 -0.79 9.94
CA GLU A 52 11.25 -0.57 9.47
C GLU A 52 11.20 0.65 8.55
N ILE A 53 10.23 0.66 7.63
CA ILE A 53 9.98 1.77 6.73
C ILE A 53 8.50 1.85 6.36
N THR A 54 8.03 3.08 6.15
CA THR A 54 6.73 3.35 5.56
C THR A 54 6.95 4.08 4.25
N VAL A 55 6.49 3.51 3.13
CA VAL A 55 6.69 4.07 1.79
C VAL A 55 5.41 4.09 0.98
N PRO A 56 5.25 5.03 0.04
CA PRO A 56 4.15 4.96 -0.92
C PRO A 56 4.22 3.70 -1.77
N ALA A 57 3.06 3.11 -2.09
CA ALA A 57 2.95 1.86 -2.85
C ALA A 57 3.70 1.89 -4.19
N ARG A 58 3.75 3.05 -4.88
CA ARG A 58 4.52 3.21 -6.12
C ARG A 58 6.03 2.94 -5.98
N ARG A 59 6.59 3.08 -4.78
CA ARG A 59 8.02 2.79 -4.54
C ARG A 59 8.31 1.31 -4.42
N LEU A 60 7.28 0.47 -4.41
CA LEU A 60 7.39 -0.99 -4.38
C LEU A 60 7.35 -1.62 -5.78
N ILE A 61 7.12 -0.83 -6.84
CA ILE A 61 7.07 -1.34 -8.21
C ILE A 61 8.39 -2.02 -8.56
N ASP A 62 8.30 -3.29 -8.92
CA ASP A 62 9.42 -4.13 -9.38
C ASP A 62 9.27 -4.54 -10.85
N GLY A 63 8.10 -4.31 -11.45
CA GLY A 63 7.80 -4.65 -12.84
C GLY A 63 7.37 -6.10 -13.07
N GLU A 64 7.33 -6.93 -12.03
CA GLU A 64 6.96 -8.35 -12.11
C GLU A 64 5.74 -8.66 -11.22
N PHE A 65 5.83 -8.35 -9.93
CA PHE A 65 4.80 -8.67 -8.95
C PHE A 65 4.06 -7.44 -8.43
N VAL A 66 4.73 -6.29 -8.45
CA VAL A 66 4.15 -4.98 -8.17
C VAL A 66 4.23 -4.14 -9.42
N SER A 67 3.07 -3.73 -9.93
CA SER A 67 2.97 -3.03 -11.21
C SER A 67 2.01 -1.87 -11.15
N GLU A 68 2.24 -0.87 -12.01
CA GLU A 68 1.33 0.24 -12.21
C GLU A 68 0.35 -0.11 -13.35
N GLY A 69 -0.95 0.02 -13.07
CA GLY A 69 -2.02 -0.17 -14.05
C GLY A 69 -2.27 1.08 -14.88
N ALA A 70 -3.07 0.94 -15.94
CA ALA A 70 -3.45 2.07 -16.77
C ALA A 70 -4.20 3.16 -15.97
N LYS A 71 -3.89 4.43 -16.24
CA LYS A 71 -4.56 5.58 -15.63
C LYS A 71 -6.06 5.51 -15.91
N ARG A 72 -6.86 5.51 -14.85
CA ARG A 72 -8.32 5.39 -14.93
C ARG A 72 -8.99 6.11 -13.77
N ARG A 73 -10.27 6.43 -13.97
CA ARG A 73 -11.09 6.98 -12.90
C ARG A 73 -11.40 5.92 -11.88
N VAL A 74 -11.02 6.16 -10.63
CA VAL A 74 -11.30 5.25 -9.52
C VAL A 74 -11.93 6.01 -8.37
N LYS A 75 -12.68 5.27 -7.56
CA LYS A 75 -13.19 5.72 -6.27
C LYS A 75 -12.21 5.23 -5.20
N LEU A 76 -11.60 6.16 -4.48
CA LEU A 76 -10.70 5.90 -3.37
C LEU A 76 -11.49 5.97 -2.06
N HIS A 77 -11.27 4.97 -1.21
CA HIS A 77 -11.79 4.93 0.14
C HIS A 77 -10.61 5.07 1.11
N GLU A 78 -10.59 6.16 1.87
CA GLU A 78 -9.55 6.44 2.86
C GLU A 78 -10.16 6.30 4.26
N LEU A 79 -9.54 5.48 5.11
CA LEU A 79 -9.92 5.36 6.50
C LEU A 79 -9.24 6.48 7.29
N VAL A 80 -10.05 7.39 7.84
CA VAL A 80 -9.57 8.56 8.56
C VAL A 80 -9.66 8.33 10.08
N PHE A 81 -8.55 8.58 10.74
CA PHE A 81 -8.36 8.44 12.18
C PHE A 81 -7.80 9.75 12.76
N ASP A 82 -8.02 9.94 14.05
CA ASP A 82 -7.53 11.07 14.85
C ASP A 82 -6.00 11.07 15.05
N ARG A 83 -5.35 9.93 14.78
CA ARG A 83 -3.91 9.74 14.82
C ARG A 83 -3.48 8.71 13.77
N PRO A 84 -2.19 8.66 13.38
CA PRO A 84 -1.69 7.60 12.51
C PRO A 84 -1.95 6.21 13.10
N HIS A 85 -2.42 5.28 12.28
CA HIS A 85 -2.58 3.87 12.63
C HIS A 85 -2.00 2.99 11.53
N ILE A 86 -1.56 1.79 11.90
CA ILE A 86 -1.32 0.70 10.94
C ILE A 86 -2.58 -0.16 10.89
N ILE A 87 -3.14 -0.30 9.70
CA ILE A 87 -4.25 -1.21 9.43
C ILE A 87 -3.74 -2.43 8.67
N TYR A 88 -4.41 -3.56 8.84
CA TYR A 88 -4.16 -4.75 8.03
C TYR A 88 -5.20 -4.80 6.90
N ALA A 89 -4.73 -4.70 5.66
CA ALA A 89 -5.54 -4.84 4.46
C ALA A 89 -4.97 -6.00 3.64
N ASP A 90 -5.77 -7.04 3.37
CA ASP A 90 -5.36 -8.27 2.67
C ASP A 90 -4.00 -8.83 3.11
N GLY A 91 -3.72 -8.82 4.43
CA GLY A 91 -2.46 -9.30 5.00
C GLY A 91 -1.29 -8.30 4.95
N LEU A 92 -1.44 -7.15 4.30
CA LEU A 92 -0.44 -6.07 4.28
C LEU A 92 -0.72 -5.00 5.33
N GLU A 93 0.37 -4.47 5.89
CA GLU A 93 0.33 -3.33 6.81
C GLU A 93 0.30 -2.03 6.02
N VAL A 94 -0.80 -1.28 6.14
CA VAL A 94 -1.02 0.00 5.46
C VAL A 94 -1.12 1.08 6.53
N ALA A 95 -0.34 2.15 6.38
CA ALA A 95 -0.36 3.28 7.29
C ALA A 95 -1.46 4.28 6.89
N THR A 96 -2.19 4.77 7.88
CA THR A 96 -3.15 5.86 7.70
C THR A 96 -2.49 7.19 8.01
N THR A 97 -2.80 8.22 7.22
CA THR A 97 -2.40 9.59 7.52
C THR A 97 -3.49 10.24 8.38
N PRO A 98 -3.14 10.99 9.43
CA PRO A 98 -4.10 11.81 10.15
C PRO A 98 -4.64 12.89 9.21
N HIS A 99 -5.93 13.20 9.32
CA HIS A 99 -6.54 14.31 8.60
C HIS A 99 -6.68 15.55 9.49
#